data_AF-K0TKU7-F1
#
_entry.id   AF-K0TKU7-F1
#
_cell.length_a   1.000
_cell.length_b   1.000
_cell.length_c   1.000
_cell.angle_alpha   90.00
_cell.angle_beta   90.00
_cell.angle_gamma   90.00
#
_symmetry.space_group_name_H-M   'P 1'
#
loop_
_entity.id
_entity.type
_entity.pdbx_description
1 polymer ?
#
loop_
_entity_poly.entity_id
_entity_poly.type
_entity_poly.pdbx_seq_one_letter_code
_entity_poly.pdbx_strand_id
1 'polypeptide(L)'
;MSCVPVMDDGDEACANCGKQGSDTVVLKNCTACRLVKYCGVDCQRAHRKQHKKACKQRAAELEDEQLYGQGLERPEGDFCPICTLPIPLPMDTHSTFNSCCAKQICNGCNMATQKRG
;
A
#
# COMPACT_ATOMS: atom_id res chain seq x y z
N MET A 1 -18.03 -4.87 -5.17
CA MET A 1 -17.53 -5.97 -6.03
C MET A 1 -16.42 -6.66 -5.26
N SER A 2 -16.71 -7.73 -4.54
CA SER A 2 -15.69 -8.47 -3.79
C SER A 2 -14.99 -9.42 -4.77
N CYS A 3 -13.77 -9.08 -5.17
CA CYS A 3 -12.92 -10.00 -5.90
C CYS A 3 -12.54 -11.15 -4.97
N VAL A 4 -13.15 -12.31 -5.19
CA VAL A 4 -12.70 -13.56 -4.57
C VAL A 4 -11.41 -13.98 -5.29
N PRO A 5 -10.28 -14.16 -4.60
CA PRO A 5 -9.06 -14.60 -5.25
C PRO A 5 -9.26 -16.00 -5.82
N VAL A 6 -8.94 -16.15 -7.10
CA VAL A 6 -8.89 -17.43 -7.80
C VAL A 6 -7.76 -18.25 -7.14
N MET A 7 -8.09 -19.42 -6.63
CA MET A 7 -7.09 -20.33 -6.08
C MET A 7 -6.26 -20.88 -7.25
N ASP A 8 -5.05 -20.37 -7.40
CA ASP A 8 -4.04 -20.89 -8.31
C ASP A 8 -3.55 -22.22 -7.74
N ASP A 9 -4.19 -23.31 -8.18
CA ASP A 9 -3.80 -24.71 -7.92
C ASP A 9 -2.59 -25.07 -8.83
N GLY A 10 -1.61 -24.18 -8.87
CA GLY A 10 -0.45 -24.26 -9.75
C GLY A 10 0.68 -25.01 -9.07
N ASP A 11 0.64 -26.34 -9.10
CA ASP A 11 1.75 -27.29 -8.91
C ASP A 11 3.05 -26.64 -8.37
N GLU A 12 3.00 -26.24 -7.11
CA GLU A 12 4.07 -25.41 -6.58
C GLU A 12 5.31 -26.29 -6.44
N ALA A 13 6.39 -25.90 -7.10
CA ALA A 13 7.64 -26.64 -7.13
C ALA A 13 8.74 -25.87 -6.39
N CYS A 14 9.68 -26.61 -5.82
CA CYS A 14 10.87 -26.03 -5.22
C CYS A 14 11.70 -25.31 -6.30
N ALA A 15 11.93 -24.02 -6.13
CA ALA A 15 12.65 -23.19 -7.10
C ALA A 15 14.13 -23.59 -7.30
N ASN A 16 14.68 -24.49 -6.48
CA ASN A 16 16.04 -25.02 -6.65
C ASN A 16 16.06 -26.40 -7.31
N CYS A 17 15.29 -27.35 -6.78
CA CYS A 17 15.39 -28.77 -7.17
C CYS A 17 14.18 -29.27 -7.98
N GLY A 18 13.18 -28.42 -8.23
CA GLY A 18 12.00 -28.76 -9.01
C GLY A 18 11.03 -29.75 -8.36
N LYS A 19 11.29 -30.21 -7.13
CA LYS A 19 10.37 -31.09 -6.40
C LYS A 19 9.03 -30.39 -6.21
N GLN A 20 7.96 -31.03 -6.69
CA GLN A 20 6.59 -30.60 -6.45
C GLN A 20 6.23 -30.75 -4.97
N GLY A 21 5.38 -29.84 -4.49
CA GLY A 21 4.70 -30.00 -3.22
C GLY A 21 3.80 -31.22 -3.26
N SER A 22 3.83 -32.01 -2.21
CA SER A 22 2.89 -33.11 -1.98
C SER A 22 2.54 -33.15 -0.50
N ASP A 23 1.61 -34.01 -0.09
CA ASP A 23 1.28 -34.22 1.34
C ASP A 23 2.53 -34.56 2.18
N THR A 24 3.57 -35.11 1.55
CA THR A 24 4.84 -35.45 2.21
C THR A 24 5.91 -34.35 2.09
N VAL A 25 5.84 -33.49 1.07
CA VAL A 25 6.85 -32.45 0.80
C VAL A 25 6.20 -31.08 0.94
N VAL A 26 6.29 -30.51 2.14
CA VAL A 26 5.79 -29.17 2.41
C VAL A 26 6.77 -28.12 1.87
N LEU A 27 6.34 -27.38 0.86
CA LEU A 27 7.09 -26.25 0.34
C LEU A 27 6.85 -24.99 1.18
N LYS A 28 7.93 -24.28 1.49
CA LYS A 28 7.92 -23.04 2.27
C LYS A 28 8.29 -21.85 1.40
N ASN A 29 7.53 -20.77 1.55
CA ASN A 29 7.84 -19.50 0.90
C ASN A 29 9.17 -18.92 1.37
N CYS A 30 9.85 -18.23 0.47
CA CYS A 30 10.93 -17.33 0.84
C CYS A 30 10.39 -16.25 1.79
N THR A 31 10.97 -16.14 2.98
CA THR A 31 10.48 -15.23 4.04
C THR A 31 10.58 -13.76 3.67
N ALA A 32 11.54 -13.39 2.82
CA ALA A 32 11.78 -12.01 2.42
C ALA A 32 10.84 -11.53 1.29
N CYS A 33 10.70 -12.30 0.22
CA CYS A 33 9.97 -11.86 -0.98
C CYS A 33 8.64 -12.58 -1.20
N ARG A 34 8.41 -13.72 -0.55
CA ARG A 34 7.23 -14.60 -0.71
C ARG A 34 6.92 -15.08 -2.15
N LEU A 35 7.79 -14.79 -3.14
CA LEU A 35 7.56 -15.15 -4.55
C LEU A 35 7.89 -16.59 -4.92
N VAL A 36 8.85 -17.19 -4.22
CA VAL A 36 9.38 -18.51 -4.57
C VAL A 36 9.31 -19.43 -3.36
N LYS A 37 9.18 -20.72 -3.66
CA LYS A 37 9.02 -21.78 -2.68
C LYS A 37 10.22 -22.73 -2.66
N TYR A 38 10.49 -23.30 -1.49
CA TYR A 38 11.57 -24.25 -1.27
C TYR A 38 11.10 -25.43 -0.42
N CYS A 39 11.55 -26.64 -0.75
CA CYS A 39 11.30 -27.83 0.08
C CYS A 39 12.15 -27.88 1.35
N GLY A 40 13.06 -26.92 1.54
CA GLY A 40 13.95 -26.86 2.71
C GLY A 40 14.98 -25.75 2.64
N VAL A 41 15.66 -25.52 3.76
CA VAL A 41 16.68 -24.47 3.91
C VAL A 41 17.89 -24.69 3.00
N ASP A 42 18.24 -25.94 2.69
CA ASP A 42 19.38 -26.25 1.82
C ASP A 42 19.11 -25.81 0.37
N CYS A 43 17.90 -26.05 -0.13
CA CYS A 43 17.47 -25.58 -1.44
C CYS A 43 17.42 -24.06 -1.52
N GLN A 44 16.97 -23.40 -0.45
CA GLN A 44 16.99 -21.94 -0.38
C GLN A 44 18.41 -21.38 -0.40
N ARG A 45 19.35 -22.00 0.35
CA ARG A 45 20.76 -21.59 0.40
C ARG A 45 21.46 -21.78 -0.95
N ALA A 46 21.22 -22.91 -1.63
CA ALA A 46 21.77 -23.19 -2.95
C ALA A 46 21.30 -22.19 -4.00
N HIS A 47 20.00 -21.88 -4.03
CA HIS A 47 19.40 -20.94 -4.99
C HIS A 47 19.62 -19.45 -4.61
N ARG A 48 20.22 -19.15 -3.44
CA ARG A 48 20.39 -17.79 -2.92
C ARG A 48 21.08 -16.84 -3.90
N LYS A 49 22.13 -17.29 -4.60
CA LYS A 49 22.90 -16.43 -5.52
C LYS A 49 22.08 -16.01 -6.74
N GLN A 50 21.29 -16.94 -7.30
CA GLN A 50 20.42 -16.69 -8.46
C GLN A 50 19.20 -15.84 -8.06
N HIS A 51 18.65 -16.10 -6.87
CA HIS A 51 17.46 -15.39 -6.37
C HIS A 51 17.74 -13.98 -5.84
N LYS A 52 18.94 -13.69 -5.34
CA LYS A 52 19.25 -12.52 -4.50
C LYS A 52 18.73 -11.20 -5.05
N LYS A 53 18.91 -10.95 -6.35
CA LYS A 53 18.51 -9.68 -6.99
C LYS A 53 16.99 -9.52 -6.99
N ALA A 54 16.28 -10.52 -7.51
CA ALA A 54 14.82 -10.52 -7.53
C ALA A 54 14.22 -10.51 -6.11
N CYS A 55 14.82 -11.23 -5.18
CA CYS A 55 14.43 -11.26 -3.78
C CYS A 55 14.46 -9.86 -3.15
N LYS A 56 15.57 -9.13 -3.33
CA LYS A 56 15.75 -7.79 -2.77
C LYS A 56 14.78 -6.80 -3.38
N GLN A 57 14.54 -6.89 -4.70
CA GLN A 57 13.59 -6.01 -5.37
C GLN A 57 12.17 -6.21 -4.82
N ARG A 58 11.67 -7.44 -4.79
CA ARG A 58 10.32 -7.69 -4.28
C ARG A 58 10.18 -7.38 -2.79
N ALA A 59 11.21 -7.65 -1.99
CA ALA A 59 11.18 -7.29 -0.59
C ALA A 59 11.04 -5.76 -0.39
N ALA A 60 11.72 -4.96 -1.23
CA ALA A 60 11.57 -3.51 -1.22
C ALA A 60 10.17 -3.06 -1.68
N GLU A 61 9.59 -3.70 -2.69
CA GLU A 61 8.21 -3.43 -3.12
C GLU A 61 7.20 -3.76 -2.02
N LEU A 62 7.37 -4.89 -1.30
CA LEU A 62 6.50 -5.26 -0.19
C LEU A 62 6.61 -4.28 0.98
N GLU A 63 7.79 -3.72 1.23
CA GLU A 63 7.99 -2.67 2.24
C GLU A 63 7.30 -1.37 1.83
N ASP A 64 7.42 -0.99 0.56
CA ASP A 64 6.73 0.17 -0.02
C ASP A 64 5.20 0.01 0.02
N GLU A 65 4.68 -1.16 -0.36
CA GLU A 65 3.26 -1.52 -0.26
C GLU A 65 2.77 -1.46 1.19
N GLN A 66 3.57 -1.87 2.18
CA GLN A 66 3.21 -1.76 3.59
C GLN A 66 3.19 -0.31 4.09
N LEU A 67 4.12 0.51 3.62
CA LEU A 67 4.26 1.90 4.05
C LEU A 67 3.23 2.82 3.38
N TYR A 68 2.90 2.57 2.11
CA TYR A 68 2.08 3.46 1.28
C TYR A 68 0.79 2.83 0.75
N GLY A 69 0.57 1.51 0.90
CA GLY A 69 -0.59 0.82 0.34
C GLY A 69 -1.91 1.09 1.08
N GLN A 70 -1.82 1.49 2.34
CA GLN A 70 -2.96 2.04 3.08
C GLN A 70 -2.93 3.55 2.90
N GLY A 71 -3.49 4.04 1.79
CA GLY A 71 -3.62 5.48 1.56
C GLY A 71 -4.19 6.14 2.81
N LEU A 72 -3.49 7.14 3.35
CA LEU A 72 -4.03 7.95 4.44
C LEU A 72 -5.24 8.69 3.90
N GLU A 73 -6.45 8.22 4.23
CA GLU A 73 -7.67 8.93 3.89
C GLU A 73 -7.60 10.32 4.51
N ARG A 74 -7.83 11.33 3.68
CA ARG A 74 -7.84 12.69 4.17
C ARG A 74 -9.09 12.90 5.02
N PRO A 75 -9.00 13.35 6.28
CA PRO A 75 -10.17 13.56 7.13
C PRO A 75 -11.22 14.45 6.46
N GLU A 76 -12.51 14.21 6.71
CA GLU A 76 -13.60 15.00 6.10
C GLU A 76 -13.47 16.52 6.40
N GLY A 77 -12.90 16.88 7.56
CA GLY A 77 -12.63 18.25 7.97
C GLY A 77 -11.58 18.99 7.13
N ASP A 78 -10.87 18.28 6.26
CA ASP A 78 -9.84 18.84 5.40
C ASP A 78 -10.39 19.41 4.08
N PHE A 79 -11.69 19.30 3.84
CA PHE A 79 -12.35 19.78 2.63
C PHE A 79 -13.07 21.10 2.89
N CYS A 80 -12.96 22.03 1.94
CA CYS A 80 -13.69 23.28 2.02
C CYS A 80 -15.19 23.02 1.75
N PRO A 81 -16.12 23.39 2.65
CA PRO A 81 -17.55 23.13 2.48
C PRO A 81 -18.21 23.96 1.36
N ILE A 82 -17.50 24.94 0.79
CA ILE A 82 -18.02 25.82 -0.26
C ILE A 82 -17.64 25.30 -1.66
N CYS A 83 -16.38 24.93 -1.86
CA CYS A 83 -15.91 24.43 -3.17
C CYS A 83 -15.72 22.91 -3.21
N THR A 84 -15.91 22.20 -2.09
CA THR A 84 -15.73 20.76 -1.93
C THR A 84 -14.33 20.25 -2.33
N LEU A 85 -13.35 21.15 -2.41
CA LEU A 85 -11.96 20.81 -2.72
C LEU A 85 -11.15 20.61 -1.44
N PRO A 86 -10.12 19.74 -1.46
CA PRO A 86 -9.17 19.62 -0.37
C PRO A 86 -8.48 20.97 -0.08
N ILE A 87 -8.47 21.41 1.17
CA ILE A 87 -7.71 22.59 1.62
C ILE A 87 -6.22 22.22 1.64
N PRO A 88 -5.33 22.92 0.93
CA PRO A 88 -3.90 22.59 0.92
C PRO A 88 -3.27 22.53 2.33
N LEU A 89 -2.32 21.62 2.52
CA LEU A 89 -1.51 21.58 3.74
C LEU A 89 -0.36 22.60 3.66
N PRO A 90 -0.04 23.32 4.76
CA PRO A 90 -0.66 23.25 6.07
C PRO A 90 -1.96 24.09 6.15
N MET A 91 -3.02 23.51 6.72
CA MET A 91 -4.38 24.07 6.61
C MET A 91 -4.57 25.41 7.34
N ASP A 92 -3.82 25.66 8.41
CA ASP A 92 -3.83 26.92 9.17
C ASP A 92 -3.46 28.13 8.30
N THR A 93 -2.57 27.95 7.33
CA THR A 93 -2.18 29.01 6.39
C THR A 93 -3.12 29.16 5.19
N HIS A 94 -3.80 28.08 4.81
CA HIS A 94 -4.61 28.01 3.59
C HIS A 94 -6.13 28.07 3.84
N SER A 95 -6.54 28.23 5.10
CA SER A 95 -7.94 28.31 5.49
C SER A 95 -8.19 29.36 6.57
N THR A 96 -9.47 29.68 6.74
CA THR A 96 -9.97 30.54 7.80
C THR A 96 -11.04 29.78 8.57
N PHE A 97 -10.98 29.82 9.90
CA PHE A 97 -12.00 29.24 10.77
C PHE A 97 -13.04 30.28 11.17
N ASN A 98 -14.30 30.02 10.86
CA ASN A 98 -15.42 30.87 11.24
C ASN A 98 -16.01 30.43 12.58
N SER A 99 -15.83 31.24 13.62
CA SER A 99 -16.32 30.95 14.99
C SER A 99 -17.84 30.88 15.10
N CYS A 100 -18.59 31.59 14.24
CA CYS A 100 -20.05 31.61 14.28
C CYS A 100 -20.72 30.28 13.90
N CYS A 101 -20.03 29.44 13.11
CA CYS A 101 -20.58 28.17 12.62
C CYS A 101 -19.62 26.99 12.75
N ALA A 102 -18.46 27.21 13.38
CA ALA A 102 -17.39 26.22 13.54
C ALA A 102 -16.97 25.53 12.23
N LYS A 103 -16.93 26.31 11.13
CA LYS A 103 -16.53 25.81 9.80
C LYS A 103 -15.18 26.37 9.39
N GLN A 104 -14.35 25.49 8.85
CA GLN A 104 -13.09 25.87 8.19
C GLN A 104 -13.33 26.01 6.68
N ILE A 105 -12.97 27.16 6.10
CA ILE A 105 -13.15 27.46 4.68
C ILE A 105 -11.80 27.82 4.06
N CYS A 106 -11.56 27.45 2.79
CA CYS A 106 -10.32 27.85 2.13
C CYS A 106 -10.26 29.37 1.92
N ASN A 107 -9.05 29.95 1.89
CA ASN A 107 -8.86 31.39 1.71
C ASN A 107 -9.50 31.90 0.41
N GLY A 108 -9.53 31.10 -0.65
CA GLY A 108 -10.19 31.44 -1.91
C GLY A 108 -11.70 31.67 -1.73
N CYS A 109 -12.39 30.77 -1.03
CA CYS A 109 -13.81 30.93 -0.75
C CYS A 109 -14.08 32.07 0.25
N ASN A 110 -13.20 32.27 1.24
CA ASN A 110 -13.29 33.41 2.15
C ASN A 110 -13.24 34.74 1.38
N MET A 111 -12.23 34.92 0.52
CA MET A 111 -12.08 36.10 -0.33
C MET A 111 -13.26 36.29 -1.28
N ALA A 112 -13.81 35.20 -1.84
CA ALA A 112 -14.97 35.25 -2.71
C ALA A 112 -16.24 35.71 -1.98
N THR A 113 -16.44 35.28 -0.73
CA THR A 113 -17.56 35.71 0.10
C THR A 113 -17.43 37.18 0.49
N GLN A 114 -16.24 37.64 0.90
CA GLN A 114 -16.00 39.03 1.26
C GLN A 114 -16.24 40.02 0.11
N LYS A 115 -15.99 39.62 -1.13
CA LYS A 115 -16.26 40.46 -2.32
C LYS A 115 -17.74 40.57 -2.69
N ARG A 116 -18.61 39.75 -2.12
CA ARG A 116 -20.05 39.71 -2.41
C ARG A 116 -20.90 40.47 -1.39
N GLY A 117 -20.33 40.84 -0.25
CA GLY A 117 -20.94 41.72 0.76
C GLY A 117 -20.37 43.12 0.68
#